data_AF-A0A967HE95-F1
#
_entry.id   AF-A0A967HE95-F1
#
_cell.length_a   1.000
_cell.length_b   1.000
_cell.length_c   1.000
_cell.angle_alpha   90.00
_cell.angle_beta   90.00
_cell.angle_gamma   90.00
#
_symmetry.space_group_name_H-M   'P 1'
#
loop_
_entity.id
_entity.type
_entity.pdbx_description
1 polymer ?
#
loop_
_entity_poly.entity_id
_entity_poly.type
_entity_poly.pdbx_seq_one_letter_code
_entity_poly.pdbx_strand_id
1 'polypeptide(L)' 'EPVMAVEILVPEEFAGAVMGDLSSRRGRPQGMEPRGSLQVIKAEVPMSEMLSYDAELTSMTGGRGSYHMEMSHYDE' A
#
# COMPACT_ATOMS: atom_id res chain seq x y z
N GLU A 1 -10.49 -3.19 -14.88
CA GLU A 1 -9.36 -4.02 -14.40
C GLU A 1 -9.61 -4.50 -12.97
N PRO A 2 -9.04 -5.63 -12.50
CA PRO A 2 -9.25 -6.07 -11.12
C PRO A 2 -8.57 -5.11 -10.14
N VAL A 3 -9.33 -4.65 -9.16
CA VAL A 3 -8.87 -3.75 -8.09
C VAL A 3 -8.61 -4.57 -6.84
N MET A 4 -7.43 -4.37 -6.27
CA MET A 4 -6.97 -5.02 -5.05
C MET A 4 -7.16 -4.06 -3.88
N ALA A 5 -7.79 -4.52 -2.80
CA ALA A 5 -7.71 -3.86 -1.51
C ALA A 5 -6.36 -4.24 -0.89
N VAL A 6 -5.56 -3.22 -0.53
CA VAL A 6 -4.20 -3.38 -0.03
C VAL A 6 -4.11 -2.79 1.37
N GLU A 7 -3.57 -3.57 2.29
CA GLU A 7 -3.21 -3.13 3.64
C GLU A 7 -1.70 -3.15 3.80
N ILE A 8 -1.10 -2.00 4.08
CA ILE A 8 0.35 -1.86 4.19
C ILE A 8 0.71 -1.50 5.62
N LEU A 9 1.57 -2.32 6.24
CA LEU A 9 2.13 -2.10 7.55
C LEU A 9 3.55 -1.56 7.41
N VAL A 10 3.78 -0.35 7.90
CA VAL A 10 5.11 0.27 7.91
C VAL A 10 5.34 1.07 9.20
N PRO A 11 6.59 1.27 9.64
CA PRO A 11 6.89 2.24 10.68
C PRO A 11 6.40 3.65 10.29
N GLU A 12 6.01 4.46 11.29
CA GLU A 12 5.45 5.80 11.08
C GLU A 12 6.35 6.73 10.25
N GLU A 13 7.67 6.60 10.41
CA GLU A 13 8.68 7.35 9.64
C GLU A 13 8.59 7.14 8.12
N PHE A 14 8.00 6.03 7.66
CA PHE A 14 7.83 5.71 6.24
C PHE A 14 6.41 5.94 5.72
N ALA A 15 5.45 6.17 6.61
CA ALA A 15 4.04 6.18 6.23
C ALA A 15 3.72 7.28 5.19
N GLY A 16 4.36 8.45 5.30
CA GLY A 16 4.22 9.53 4.32
C GLY A 16 4.79 9.18 2.94
N ALA A 17 5.93 8.49 2.89
CA ALA A 17 6.52 8.06 1.62
C ALA A 17 5.63 7.03 0.91
N VAL A 18 5.12 6.05 1.66
CA VAL A 18 4.21 5.02 1.13
C VAL A 18 2.90 5.62 0.63
N MET A 19 2.31 6.58 1.35
CA MET A 19 1.11 7.30 0.90
C MET A 19 1.32 8.04 -0.43
N GLY A 20 2.50 8.66 -0.59
CA GLY A 20 2.87 9.35 -1.83
C GLY A 20 3.03 8.38 -3.01
N ASP A 21 3.70 7.26 -2.78
CA ASP A 21 3.88 6.21 -3.78
C ASP A 21 2.55 5.59 -4.22
N LEU A 22 1.67 5.24 -3.28
CA LEU A 22 0.32 4.74 -3.58
C LEU A 22 -0.48 5.71 -4.45
N SER A 23 -0.43 6.99 -4.12
CA SER A 23 -1.12 8.03 -4.90
C SER A 23 -0.55 8.15 -6.32
N SER A 24 0.77 7.95 -6.49
CA SER A 24 1.40 7.95 -7.81
C SER A 24 1.00 6.73 -8.66
N ARG A 25 0.72 5.59 -8.01
CA ARG A 25 0.33 4.31 -8.60
C ARG A 25 -1.17 4.18 -8.89
N ARG A 26 -1.87 5.30 -9.07
CA ARG A 26 -3.34 5.33 -9.20
C ARG A 26 -4.07 4.66 -8.03
N GLY A 27 -3.38 4.47 -6.91
CA GLY A 27 -3.95 3.95 -5.68
C GLY A 27 -4.83 5.00 -5.01
N ARG A 28 -5.92 4.55 -4.40
CA ARG A 28 -6.86 5.38 -3.64
C ARG A 28 -6.72 5.04 -2.15
N PRO A 29 -5.94 5.80 -1.38
CA PRO A 29 -5.86 5.63 0.06
C PRO A 29 -7.22 5.86 0.70
N GLN A 30 -7.71 4.86 1.42
CA GLN A 30 -8.96 4.90 2.17
C GLN A 30 -8.75 5.46 3.59
N GLY A 31 -7.53 5.35 4.11
CA GLY A 31 -7.16 5.89 5.40
C GLY A 31 -5.89 5.28 5.97
N MET A 32 -5.52 5.79 7.15
CA MET A 32 -4.38 5.31 7.93
C MET A 32 -4.83 5.05 9.37
N GLU A 33 -4.40 3.91 9.92
CA GLU A 33 -4.71 3.50 11.28
C GLU A 33 -3.40 3.23 12.05
N PRO A 34 -3.19 3.85 13.22
CA PRO A 34 -2.03 3.56 14.04
C PRO A 34 -2.15 2.17 14.70
N ARG A 35 -1.08 1.38 14.65
CA ARG A 35 -0.98 0.05 15.27
C ARG A 35 0.31 -0.09 16.06
N GLY A 36 0.30 0.47 17.27
CA GLY A 36 1.48 0.52 18.15
C GLY A 36 2.55 1.44 17.55
N SER A 37 3.73 0.90 17.27
CA SER A 37 4.83 1.63 16.59
C SER A 37 4.75 1.59 15.06
N LEU A 38 3.72 0.95 14.51
CA LEU A 38 3.48 0.84 13.06
C LEU A 38 2.26 1.65 12.66
N GLN A 39 2.19 1.98 11.39
CA GLN A 39 1.05 2.56 10.70
C GLN A 39 0.52 1.54 9.70
N VAL A 40 -0.80 1.37 9.70
CA VAL A 40 -1.53 0.55 8.74
C VAL A 40 -2.17 1.50 7.72
N ILE A 41 -1.77 1.41 6.46
CA ILE A 41 -2.32 2.21 5.37
C ILE A 41 -3.25 1.29 4.57
N LYS A 42 -4.51 1.69 4.41
CA LYS A 42 -5.49 0.96 3.60
C LYS A 42 -5.69 1.71 2.30
N ALA A 43 -5.58 1.03 1.16
CA ALA A 43 -5.75 1.63 -0.15
C ALA A 43 -6.36 0.63 -1.14
N GLU A 44 -7.02 1.14 -2.16
CA GLU A 44 -7.43 0.35 -3.31
C GLU A 44 -6.50 0.65 -4.48
N VAL A 45 -5.89 -0.38 -5.08
CA VAL A 45 -4.91 -0.23 -6.14
C VAL A 45 -5.22 -1.22 -7.27
N PRO A 46 -5.15 -0.80 -8.55
CA PRO A 46 -5.28 -1.73 -9.66
C PRO A 46 -4.21 -2.84 -9.60
N MET A 47 -4.58 -4.08 -9.90
CA MET A 47 -3.65 -5.22 -9.88
C MET A 47 -2.42 -4.99 -10.78
N SER A 48 -2.57 -4.25 -11.87
CA SER A 48 -1.52 -3.87 -12.81
C SER A 48 -0.35 -3.12 -12.15
N GLU A 49 -0.64 -2.32 -11.12
CA GLU A 49 0.33 -1.48 -10.40
C GLU A 49 0.99 -2.22 -9.23
N MET A 50 0.42 -3.35 -8.81
CA MET A 50 0.90 -4.13 -7.67
C MET A 50 1.98 -5.16 -8.03
N LEU A 51 2.22 -5.40 -9.33
CA LEU A 51 3.18 -6.40 -9.81
C LEU A 51 4.63 -6.13 -9.37
N SER A 52 5.02 -4.86 -9.24
CA SER A 52 6.37 -4.45 -8.78
C SER A 52 6.41 -3.98 -7.33
N TYR A 53 5.27 -3.97 -6.63
CA TYR A 53 5.11 -3.25 -5.37
C TYR A 53 5.98 -3.82 -4.25
N ASP A 54 6.22 -5.13 -4.23
CA ASP A 54 7.05 -5.80 -3.22
C ASP A 54 8.49 -5.26 -3.17
N ALA A 55 9.12 -5.14 -4.34
CA ALA A 55 10.49 -4.62 -4.45
C ALA A 55 10.57 -3.14 -4.07
N GLU A 56 9.55 -2.37 -4.42
CA GLU A 56 9.49 -0.95 -4.16
C GLU A 56 9.22 -0.63 -2.69
N LEU A 57 8.28 -1.34 -2.06
CA LEU A 57 8.04 -1.23 -0.63
C LEU A 57 9.31 -1.58 0.16
N THR A 58 10.00 -2.65 -0.25
CA THR A 58 11.28 -3.05 0.35
C THR A 58 12.34 -1.95 0.19
N SER A 59 12.46 -1.36 -1.00
CA SER A 59 13.41 -0.27 -1.28
C SER A 59 13.11 0.99 -0.45
N MET A 60 11.84 1.40 -0.35
CA MET A 60 11.42 2.59 0.39
C MET A 60 11.59 2.44 1.91
N THR A 61 11.30 1.26 2.45
CA THR A 61 11.28 1.01 3.90
C THR A 61 12.57 0.38 4.43
N GLY A 62 13.49 0.02 3.54
CA GLY A 62 14.66 -0.80 3.87
C GLY A 62 14.29 -2.20 4.36
N GLY A 63 13.21 -2.77 3.82
CA GLY A 63 12.68 -4.09 4.20
C GLY A 63 11.92 -4.13 5.53
N ARG A 64 11.47 -2.97 6.03
CA ARG A 64 10.68 -2.85 7.28
C ARG A 64 9.17 -2.73 7.03
N GLY A 65 8.74 -2.72 5.78
CA GLY A 65 7.34 -2.74 5.39
C GLY A 65 6.85 -4.14 5.02
N SER A 66 5.60 -4.41 5.35
CA SER A 66 4.86 -5.55 4.81
C SER A 66 3.55 -5.06 4.21
N TYR A 67 3.02 -5.81 3.26
CA TYR A 67 1.69 -5.54 2.74
C TYR A 67 0.91 -6.84 2.61
N HIS A 68 -0.42 -6.70 2.66
CA HIS A 68 -1.38 -7.74 2.37
C HIS A 68 -2.31 -7.22 1.28
N MET A 69 -2.71 -8.07 0.34
CA MET A 69 -3.64 -7.69 -0.71
C MET A 69 -4.75 -8.73 -0.86
N GLU A 70 -5.97 -8.25 -1.05
CA GLU A 70 -7.16 -9.08 -1.30
C GLU A 70 -7.94 -8.53 -2.49
N MET A 71 -8.57 -9.42 -3.25
CA MET A 71 -9.39 -9.00 -4.39
C MET A 71 -10.62 -8.25 -3.88
N SER A 72 -10.76 -6.97 -4.24
CA SER A 72 -11.88 -6.13 -3.82
C SER A 72 -13.05 -6.29 -4.81
N HIS A 73 -12.86 -5.80 -6.03
CA HIS A 73 -13.86 -5.82 -7.09
C HIS A 73 -13.19 -5.70 -8.46
N TYR A 74 -13.98 -5.87 -9.52
CA TYR A 74 -13.53 -5.55 -10.87
C TYR A 74 -14.07 -4.16 -11.23
N ASP A 75 -13.19 -3.21 -11.51
CA ASP A 75 -13.59 -1.92 -12.08
C ASP A 75 -13.78 -2.12 -13.59
N GLU A 76 -14.88 -1.67 -14.18
CA GLU A 76 -15.23 -1.97 -15.58
C GLU A 76 -14.44 -1.09 -16.57
#